data_AF-A0A0P4UYS0-F1
#
_entry.id   AF-A0A0P4UYS0-F1
#
_cell.length_a   1.000
_cell.length_b   1.000
_cell.length_c   1.000
_cell.angle_alpha   90.00
_cell.angle_beta   90.00
_cell.angle_gamma   90.00
#
_symmetry.space_group_name_H-M   'P 1'
#
loop_
_entity.id
_entity.type
_entity.pdbx_description
1 polymer ?
#
loop_
_entity_poly.entity_id
_entity_poly.type
_entity_poly.pdbx_seq_one_letter_code
_entity_poly.pdbx_strand_id
1 'polypeptide(L)'
;MESGYILDFSNKSFQEFVIENTRIDIYDSKYDYASGSKANRLRAFWNKEPNNIVGELLLDLLEYWRTQKLINGKEIDLAEQTLFDECYAIAERLKQDSFVENIDAIQSYSSEKDFSVLAKSIRESIENNEPEVALDRLHTFAVKYTRKLCDRHEIIYNRSKPLHSLYGEYVKYLKQNGFIESQMTERILKSSISILESFNEVRNNRSLAHDNSVLNYHERF
;
A
#
# COMPACT_ATOMS: atom_id res chain seq x y z
N MET A 1 29.23 -6.32 -8.38
CA MET A 1 29.49 -6.59 -6.95
C MET A 1 29.99 -8.02 -6.82
N GLU A 2 31.30 -8.20 -6.60
CA GLU A 2 31.98 -9.51 -6.52
C GLU A 2 32.01 -10.12 -5.12
N SER A 3 31.71 -9.36 -4.06
CA SER A 3 31.75 -9.90 -2.69
C SER A 3 30.41 -10.55 -2.30
N GLY A 4 30.48 -11.74 -1.71
CA GLY A 4 29.32 -12.47 -1.18
C GLY A 4 28.96 -12.11 0.26
N TYR A 5 29.45 -10.97 0.78
CA TYR A 5 29.21 -10.52 2.15
C TYR A 5 27.98 -9.61 2.24
N ILE A 6 27.23 -9.77 3.33
CA ILE A 6 26.08 -8.93 3.70
C ILE A 6 26.37 -8.50 5.12
N LEU A 7 26.73 -7.22 5.30
CA LEU A 7 27.20 -6.66 6.57
C LEU A 7 28.24 -7.59 7.23
N ASP A 8 28.08 -7.92 8.51
CA ASP A 8 28.87 -8.85 9.31
C ASP A 8 28.20 -10.22 9.51
N PHE A 9 27.13 -10.52 8.76
CA PHE A 9 26.41 -11.77 8.94
C PHE A 9 27.17 -13.00 8.42
N SER A 10 27.20 -14.04 9.25
CA SER A 10 27.42 -15.42 8.82
C SER A 10 26.18 -15.97 8.08
N ASN A 11 26.31 -17.12 7.42
CA ASN A 11 25.16 -17.76 6.76
C ASN A 11 24.02 -18.06 7.75
N LYS A 12 24.37 -18.57 8.94
CA LYS A 12 23.40 -18.92 9.99
C LYS A 12 22.71 -17.68 10.56
N SER A 13 23.49 -16.68 10.98
CA SER A 13 22.93 -15.45 11.54
C SER A 13 22.11 -14.67 10.53
N PHE A 14 22.46 -14.72 9.24
CA PHE A 14 21.64 -14.12 8.19
C PHE A 14 20.29 -14.85 8.03
N GLN A 15 20.29 -16.19 8.07
CA GLN A 15 19.06 -16.99 8.01
C GLN A 15 18.13 -16.65 9.18
N GLU A 16 18.66 -16.68 10.39
CA GLU A 16 17.92 -16.37 11.63
C GLU A 16 17.35 -14.95 11.55
N PHE A 17 18.17 -13.96 11.16
CA PHE A 17 17.73 -12.57 11.00
C PHE A 17 16.56 -12.43 10.02
N VAL A 18 16.62 -13.07 8.84
CA VAL A 18 15.53 -12.98 7.86
C VAL A 18 14.26 -13.67 8.38
N ILE A 19 14.39 -14.83 9.04
CA ILE A 19 13.24 -15.55 9.61
C ILE A 19 12.58 -14.74 10.72
N GLU A 20 13.35 -14.10 11.60
CA GLU A 20 12.82 -13.31 12.71
C GLU A 20 12.00 -12.10 12.22
N ASN A 21 12.47 -11.43 11.17
CA ASN A 21 11.85 -10.21 10.66
C ASN A 21 10.74 -10.47 9.63
N THR A 22 10.85 -11.53 8.82
CA THR A 22 9.92 -11.76 7.70
C THR A 22 9.16 -13.09 7.78
N ARG A 23 9.51 -13.97 8.73
CA ARG A 23 9.03 -15.36 8.84
C ARG A 23 9.32 -16.24 7.63
N ILE A 24 10.28 -15.83 6.81
CA ILE A 24 10.68 -16.53 5.58
C ILE A 24 12.08 -17.10 5.74
N ASP A 25 12.25 -18.38 5.36
CA ASP A 25 13.55 -19.00 5.31
C ASP A 25 14.26 -18.68 3.98
N ILE A 26 15.25 -17.78 4.02
CA ILE A 26 16.05 -17.38 2.85
C ILE A 26 16.95 -18.50 2.30
N TYR A 27 17.10 -19.61 3.04
CA TYR A 27 17.82 -20.80 2.58
C TYR A 27 16.93 -21.84 1.90
N ASP A 28 15.62 -21.59 1.80
CA ASP A 28 14.72 -22.44 1.01
C ASP A 28 15.23 -22.58 -0.43
N SER A 29 14.98 -23.74 -1.02
CA SER A 29 15.27 -24.06 -2.42
C SER A 29 14.77 -23.00 -3.40
N LYS A 30 13.66 -22.28 -3.08
CA LYS A 30 13.16 -21.19 -3.92
C LYS A 30 14.16 -20.05 -4.10
N TYR A 31 15.10 -19.85 -3.19
CA TYR A 31 16.11 -18.78 -3.29
C TYR A 31 17.47 -19.29 -3.76
N ASP A 32 17.59 -20.58 -4.05
CA ASP A 32 18.84 -21.15 -4.51
C ASP A 32 19.11 -20.71 -5.96
N TYR A 33 19.88 -19.62 -6.09
CA TYR A 33 20.16 -18.94 -7.35
C TYR A 33 21.67 -18.77 -7.53
N ALA A 34 22.14 -18.95 -8.77
CA ALA A 34 23.56 -18.87 -9.14
C ALA A 34 24.46 -19.73 -8.23
N SER A 35 25.36 -19.11 -7.47
CA SER A 35 26.29 -19.84 -6.59
C SER A 35 25.68 -20.28 -5.24
N GLY A 36 24.41 -19.97 -4.97
CA GLY A 36 23.76 -20.25 -3.67
C GLY A 36 24.29 -19.43 -2.48
N SER A 37 25.14 -18.41 -2.74
CA SER A 37 25.68 -17.54 -1.69
C SER A 37 24.60 -16.68 -1.04
N LYS A 38 24.83 -16.23 0.20
CA LYS A 38 23.90 -15.32 0.91
C LYS A 38 23.52 -14.08 0.09
N ALA A 39 24.47 -13.47 -0.61
CA ALA A 39 24.21 -12.34 -1.51
C ALA A 39 23.32 -12.74 -2.70
N ASN A 40 23.52 -13.92 -3.29
CA ASN A 40 22.66 -14.41 -4.37
C ASN A 40 21.26 -14.77 -3.86
N ARG A 41 21.15 -15.30 -2.64
CA ARG A 41 19.87 -15.59 -1.99
C ARG A 41 19.10 -14.31 -1.67
N LEU A 42 19.78 -13.26 -1.19
CA LEU A 42 19.17 -11.94 -1.01
C LEU A 42 18.70 -11.32 -2.34
N ARG A 43 19.48 -11.46 -3.42
CA ARG A 43 19.03 -11.05 -4.76
C ARG A 43 17.83 -11.86 -5.23
N ALA A 44 17.80 -13.17 -4.98
CA ALA A 44 16.65 -14.00 -5.29
C ALA A 44 15.42 -13.58 -4.47
N PHE A 45 15.60 -13.24 -3.20
CA PHE A 45 14.56 -12.71 -2.33
C PHE A 45 13.96 -11.42 -2.90
N TRP A 46 14.78 -10.45 -3.30
CA TRP A 46 14.31 -9.21 -3.94
C TRP A 46 13.49 -9.42 -5.20
N ASN A 47 13.73 -10.50 -5.94
CA ASN A 47 13.02 -10.81 -7.18
C ASN A 47 11.77 -11.67 -6.98
N LYS A 48 11.70 -12.42 -5.89
CA LYS A 48 10.66 -13.44 -5.67
C LYS A 48 9.63 -13.06 -4.62
N GLU A 49 10.00 -12.18 -3.68
CA GLU A 49 9.09 -11.73 -2.64
C GLU A 49 8.40 -10.41 -2.99
N PRO A 50 7.19 -10.17 -2.43
CA PRO A 50 6.47 -8.90 -2.60
C PRO A 50 7.26 -7.68 -2.11
N ASN A 51 6.98 -6.52 -2.70
CA ASN A 51 7.71 -5.28 -2.40
C ASN A 51 7.58 -4.85 -0.92
N ASN A 52 6.47 -5.13 -0.22
CA ASN A 52 6.40 -4.89 1.23
C ASN A 52 7.40 -5.71 2.01
N ILE A 53 7.49 -7.00 1.72
CA ILE A 53 8.35 -7.93 2.45
C ILE A 53 9.81 -7.59 2.18
N VAL A 54 10.13 -7.21 0.94
CA VAL A 54 11.45 -6.71 0.56
C VAL A 54 11.76 -5.39 1.27
N GLY A 55 10.82 -4.44 1.28
CA GLY A 55 10.96 -3.14 1.96
C GLY A 55 11.16 -3.29 3.46
N GLU A 56 10.38 -4.17 4.12
CA GLU A 56 10.51 -4.51 5.55
C GLU A 56 11.92 -5.03 5.86
N LEU A 57 12.36 -6.07 5.15
CA LEU A 57 13.71 -6.62 5.36
C LEU A 57 14.82 -5.59 5.14
N LEU A 58 14.68 -4.71 4.14
CA LEU A 58 15.68 -3.67 3.87
C LEU A 58 15.75 -2.63 5.00
N LEU A 59 14.60 -2.24 5.57
CA LEU A 59 14.56 -1.35 6.73
C LEU A 59 15.25 -2.00 7.94
N ASP A 60 14.99 -3.27 8.20
CA ASP A 60 15.60 -3.99 9.32
C ASP A 60 17.12 -4.13 9.14
N LEU A 61 17.59 -4.35 7.91
CA LEU A 61 19.03 -4.38 7.60
C LEU A 61 19.69 -3.01 7.82
N LEU A 62 19.01 -1.91 7.47
CA LEU A 62 19.50 -0.56 7.70
C LEU A 62 19.54 -0.22 9.20
N GLU A 63 18.49 -0.57 9.94
CA GLU A 63 18.39 -0.44 11.40
C GLU A 63 19.53 -1.21 12.08
N TYR A 64 19.77 -2.44 11.64
CA TYR A 64 20.86 -3.27 12.14
C TYR A 64 22.23 -2.62 11.89
N TRP A 65 22.49 -2.15 10.66
CA TRP A 65 23.75 -1.46 10.33
C TRP A 65 23.98 -0.23 11.22
N ARG A 66 22.94 0.60 11.39
CA ARG A 66 22.99 1.80 12.23
C ARG A 66 23.26 1.44 13.70
N THR A 67 22.59 0.41 14.20
CA THR A 67 22.77 -0.09 15.55
C THR A 67 24.19 -0.61 15.79
N GLN A 68 24.75 -1.38 14.83
CA GLN A 68 26.13 -1.85 14.91
C GLN A 68 27.15 -0.71 14.90
N LYS A 69 26.91 0.36 14.13
CA LYS A 69 27.76 1.56 14.15
C LYS A 69 27.77 2.21 15.53
N LEU A 70 26.59 2.42 16.10
CA LEU A 70 26.42 3.02 17.43
C LEU A 70 27.07 2.19 18.55
N ILE A 71 26.83 0.88 18.59
CA ILE A 71 27.40 -0.02 19.60
C ILE A 71 28.93 -0.05 19.53
N ASN A 72 29.48 -0.02 18.32
CA ASN A 72 30.93 -0.03 18.11
C ASN A 72 31.58 1.35 18.26
N GLY A 73 30.81 2.39 18.64
CA GLY A 73 31.31 3.76 18.78
C GLY A 73 31.89 4.34 17.49
N LYS A 74 31.44 3.86 16.33
CA LYS A 74 31.89 4.33 15.02
C LYS A 74 31.05 5.52 14.60
N GLU A 75 31.72 6.61 14.25
CA GLU A 75 31.03 7.74 13.62
C GLU A 75 30.48 7.33 12.25
N ILE A 76 29.32 7.90 11.91
CA ILE A 76 28.71 7.82 10.59
C ILE A 76 29.14 9.06 9.85
N ASP A 77 29.94 8.88 8.80
CA ASP A 77 30.36 10.02 7.98
C ASP A 77 29.24 10.49 7.04
N LEU A 78 29.47 11.62 6.36
CA LEU A 78 28.48 12.21 5.48
C LEU A 78 28.11 11.30 4.29
N ALA A 79 29.06 10.54 3.76
CA ALA A 79 28.82 9.63 2.64
C ALA A 79 27.99 8.42 3.07
N GLU A 80 28.30 7.87 4.25
CA GLU A 80 27.53 6.80 4.87
C GLU A 80 26.10 7.25 5.22
N GLN A 81 25.93 8.45 5.75
CA GLN A 81 24.61 9.02 6.04
C GLN A 81 23.81 9.22 4.75
N THR A 82 24.43 9.76 3.70
CA THR A 82 23.76 9.96 2.41
C THR A 82 23.30 8.63 1.82
N LEU A 83 24.16 7.61 1.85
CA LEU A 83 23.81 6.27 1.37
C LEU A 83 22.68 5.64 2.21
N PHE A 84 22.72 5.83 3.53
CA PHE A 84 21.65 5.39 4.43
C PHE A 84 20.32 6.03 4.04
N ASP A 85 20.28 7.34 3.85
CA ASP A 85 19.06 8.08 3.51
C ASP A 85 18.50 7.65 2.15
N GLU A 86 19.36 7.44 1.15
CA GLU A 86 18.97 6.91 -0.16
C GLU A 86 18.38 5.50 -0.07
N CYS A 87 19.04 4.59 0.65
CA CYS A 87 18.54 3.24 0.86
C CYS A 87 17.24 3.21 1.67
N TYR A 88 17.12 4.06 2.69
CA TYR A 88 15.93 4.20 3.51
C TYR A 88 14.74 4.68 2.67
N ALA A 89 14.94 5.70 1.83
CA ALA A 89 13.91 6.19 0.92
C ALA A 89 13.43 5.11 -0.08
N ILE A 90 14.35 4.28 -0.59
CA ILE A 90 14.00 3.15 -1.46
C ILE A 90 13.19 2.10 -0.68
N ALA A 91 13.62 1.74 0.53
CA ALA A 91 12.97 0.73 1.33
C ALA A 91 11.56 1.15 1.77
N GLU A 92 11.39 2.41 2.20
CA GLU A 92 10.07 3.01 2.49
C GLU A 92 9.18 3.01 1.24
N ARG A 93 9.72 3.36 0.06
CA ARG A 93 8.95 3.31 -1.19
C ARG A 93 8.47 1.89 -1.51
N LEU A 94 9.31 0.87 -1.34
CA LEU A 94 8.94 -0.53 -1.57
C LEU A 94 7.89 -1.01 -0.57
N LYS A 95 8.02 -0.60 0.70
CA LYS A 95 7.04 -0.91 1.75
C LYS A 95 5.68 -0.27 1.45
N GLN A 96 5.67 0.97 0.99
CA GLN A 96 4.47 1.69 0.58
C GLN A 96 3.90 1.20 -0.76
N ASP A 97 4.72 0.64 -1.64
CA ASP A 97 4.27 0.01 -2.88
C ASP A 97 3.34 -1.17 -2.61
N SER A 98 3.28 -1.74 -1.40
CA SER A 98 2.26 -2.74 -1.04
C SER A 98 0.84 -2.19 -0.92
N PHE A 99 0.66 -0.89 -0.67
CA PHE A 99 -0.63 -0.24 -0.84
C PHE A 99 -0.96 -0.05 -2.31
N VAL A 100 0.03 0.13 -3.18
CA VAL A 100 -0.16 0.18 -4.64
C VAL A 100 -0.45 -1.23 -5.17
N GLU A 101 0.29 -2.26 -4.75
CA GLU A 101 0.14 -3.66 -5.13
C GLU A 101 -1.15 -4.30 -4.59
N ASN A 102 -1.66 -3.92 -3.42
CA ASN A 102 -2.99 -4.35 -2.98
C ASN A 102 -4.11 -3.68 -3.79
N ILE A 103 -3.86 -2.48 -4.33
CA ILE A 103 -4.72 -1.90 -5.36
C ILE A 103 -4.44 -2.63 -6.70
N ASP A 104 -3.21 -3.01 -7.03
CA ASP A 104 -2.85 -3.67 -8.30
C ASP A 104 -3.35 -5.12 -8.40
N ALA A 105 -3.41 -5.85 -7.29
CA ALA A 105 -4.01 -7.17 -7.17
C ALA A 105 -5.52 -7.12 -7.45
N ILE A 106 -6.16 -5.99 -7.14
CA ILE A 106 -7.52 -5.65 -7.59
C ILE A 106 -7.53 -5.18 -9.07
N GLN A 107 -6.42 -4.61 -9.58
CA GLN A 107 -6.26 -4.05 -10.94
C GLN A 107 -5.84 -5.06 -12.04
N SER A 108 -5.75 -6.36 -11.79
CA SER A 108 -5.38 -7.36 -12.81
C SER A 108 -6.35 -7.45 -14.03
N TYR A 109 -7.32 -6.54 -14.15
CA TYR A 109 -8.22 -6.43 -15.30
C TYR A 109 -8.47 -4.94 -15.67
N SER A 110 -7.70 -4.45 -16.65
CA SER A 110 -7.87 -3.31 -17.61
C SER A 110 -7.51 -1.84 -17.26
N SER A 111 -6.75 -1.22 -18.20
CA SER A 111 -6.37 0.20 -18.45
C SER A 111 -5.73 1.05 -17.33
N GLU A 112 -4.61 0.51 -16.84
CA GLU A 112 -3.50 0.93 -15.95
C GLU A 112 -3.14 2.42 -15.66
N LYS A 113 -3.45 3.43 -16.49
CA LYS A 113 -2.87 4.78 -16.27
C LYS A 113 -3.69 5.71 -15.38
N ASP A 114 -5.02 5.58 -15.40
CA ASP A 114 -5.88 6.59 -14.75
C ASP A 114 -5.99 6.41 -13.24
N PHE A 115 -5.89 5.17 -12.74
CA PHE A 115 -6.05 4.88 -11.31
C PHE A 115 -4.75 5.06 -10.52
N SER A 116 -3.61 4.70 -11.10
CA SER A 116 -2.29 4.89 -10.49
C SER A 116 -1.96 6.38 -10.31
N VAL A 117 -2.26 7.20 -11.33
CA VAL A 117 -2.13 8.67 -11.26
C VAL A 117 -3.04 9.25 -10.17
N LEU A 118 -4.28 8.78 -10.07
CA LEU A 118 -5.23 9.28 -9.08
C LEU A 118 -4.82 8.89 -7.64
N ALA A 119 -4.32 7.67 -7.43
CA ALA A 119 -3.83 7.20 -6.14
C ALA A 119 -2.60 8.00 -5.67
N LYS A 120 -1.63 8.25 -6.57
CA LYS A 120 -0.48 9.11 -6.28
C LYS A 120 -0.93 10.52 -5.90
N SER A 121 -1.86 11.07 -6.66
CA SER A 121 -2.42 12.40 -6.44
C SER A 121 -3.17 12.52 -5.10
N ILE A 122 -3.84 11.46 -4.62
CA ILE A 122 -4.45 11.45 -3.28
C ILE A 122 -3.38 11.58 -2.20
N ARG A 123 -2.28 10.81 -2.29
CA ARG A 123 -1.18 10.86 -1.32
C ARG A 123 -0.52 12.23 -1.28
N GLU A 124 -0.21 12.79 -2.46
CA GLU A 124 0.39 14.12 -2.56
C GLU A 124 -0.49 15.20 -1.89
N SER A 125 -1.83 15.12 -2.01
CA SER A 125 -2.70 16.07 -1.31
C SER A 125 -2.79 15.83 0.19
N ILE A 126 -2.61 14.61 0.68
CA ILE A 126 -2.51 14.35 2.12
C ILE A 126 -1.19 14.92 2.65
N GLU A 127 -0.07 14.64 1.98
CA GLU A 127 1.26 15.14 2.35
C GLU A 127 1.35 16.67 2.33
N ASN A 128 0.67 17.31 1.39
CA ASN A 128 0.61 18.77 1.27
C ASN A 128 -0.45 19.43 2.16
N ASN A 129 -1.11 18.67 3.05
CA ASN A 129 -2.14 19.16 3.98
C ASN A 129 -3.34 19.80 3.27
N GLU A 130 -3.78 19.18 2.17
CA GLU A 130 -4.94 19.55 1.35
C GLU A 130 -6.07 18.51 1.50
N PRO A 131 -6.69 18.37 2.69
CA PRO A 131 -7.64 17.31 2.96
C PRO A 131 -8.89 17.40 2.06
N GLU A 132 -9.34 18.60 1.68
CA GLU A 132 -10.48 18.77 0.78
C GLU A 132 -10.21 18.19 -0.61
N VAL A 133 -9.00 18.40 -1.14
CA VAL A 133 -8.57 17.91 -2.45
C VAL A 133 -8.38 16.39 -2.38
N ALA A 134 -7.80 15.88 -1.30
CA ALA A 134 -7.68 14.44 -1.06
C ALA A 134 -9.05 13.77 -0.98
N LEU A 135 -10.03 14.37 -0.29
CA LEU A 135 -11.41 13.87 -0.19
C LEU A 135 -12.11 13.83 -1.56
N ASP A 136 -11.99 14.87 -2.38
CA ASP A 136 -12.60 14.87 -3.72
C ASP A 136 -11.98 13.83 -4.66
N ARG A 137 -10.64 13.66 -4.58
CA ARG A 137 -9.92 12.63 -5.35
C ARG A 137 -10.30 11.22 -4.88
N LEU A 138 -10.41 10.98 -3.57
CA LEU A 138 -10.90 9.72 -2.99
C LEU A 138 -12.34 9.41 -3.44
N HIS A 139 -13.21 10.42 -3.48
CA HIS A 139 -14.56 10.26 -4.01
C HIS A 139 -14.53 9.81 -5.46
N THR A 140 -13.76 10.51 -6.29
CA THR A 140 -13.61 10.21 -7.71
C THR A 140 -13.07 8.80 -7.92
N PHE A 141 -12.10 8.37 -7.11
CA PHE A 141 -11.58 7.00 -7.10
C PHE A 141 -12.68 5.99 -6.84
N ALA A 142 -13.40 6.15 -5.73
CA ALA A 142 -14.41 5.20 -5.27
C ALA A 142 -15.58 5.08 -6.26
N VAL A 143 -15.99 6.20 -6.88
CA VAL A 143 -16.99 6.19 -7.96
C VAL A 143 -16.50 5.44 -9.18
N LYS A 144 -15.31 5.77 -9.70
CA LYS A 144 -14.77 5.08 -10.88
C LYS A 144 -14.59 3.59 -10.61
N TYR A 145 -14.10 3.24 -9.43
CA TYR A 145 -13.89 1.87 -9.01
C TYR A 145 -15.20 1.08 -8.92
N THR A 146 -16.20 1.61 -8.22
CA THR A 146 -17.51 0.95 -8.09
C THR A 146 -18.20 0.79 -9.44
N ARG A 147 -18.12 1.81 -10.32
CA ARG A 147 -18.63 1.71 -11.70
C ARG A 147 -17.96 0.59 -12.48
N LYS A 148 -16.63 0.47 -12.38
CA LYS A 148 -15.88 -0.59 -13.04
C LYS A 148 -16.25 -1.99 -12.52
N LEU A 149 -16.54 -2.12 -11.22
CA LEU A 149 -17.07 -3.36 -10.66
C LEU A 149 -18.46 -3.68 -11.25
N CYS A 150 -19.35 -2.70 -11.33
CA CYS A 150 -20.65 -2.87 -11.97
C CYS A 150 -20.51 -3.26 -13.45
N ASP A 151 -19.63 -2.60 -14.20
CA ASP A 151 -19.36 -2.90 -15.62
C ASP A 151 -18.86 -4.34 -15.78
N ARG A 152 -17.93 -4.79 -14.92
CA ARG A 152 -17.38 -6.17 -14.93
C ARG A 152 -18.45 -7.23 -14.72
N HIS A 153 -19.44 -6.92 -13.90
CA HIS A 153 -20.54 -7.82 -13.55
C HIS A 153 -21.80 -7.58 -14.40
N GLU A 154 -21.68 -6.78 -15.47
CA GLU A 154 -22.76 -6.42 -16.40
C GLU A 154 -23.99 -5.82 -15.69
N ILE A 155 -23.76 -5.15 -14.57
CA ILE A 155 -24.80 -4.46 -13.80
C ILE A 155 -25.14 -3.15 -14.51
N ILE A 156 -26.40 -2.99 -14.90
CA ILE A 156 -26.88 -1.74 -15.53
C ILE A 156 -27.08 -0.68 -14.44
N TYR A 157 -26.41 0.47 -14.58
CA TYR A 157 -26.56 1.60 -13.67
C TYR A 157 -26.59 2.94 -14.42
N ASN A 158 -27.16 3.97 -13.78
CA ASN A 158 -27.13 5.33 -14.29
C ASN A 158 -25.84 6.06 -13.85
N ARG A 159 -25.13 6.70 -14.78
CA ARG A 159 -23.91 7.47 -14.48
C ARG A 159 -24.16 8.68 -13.57
N SER A 160 -25.36 9.23 -13.50
CA SER A 160 -25.68 10.32 -12.56
C SER A 160 -25.94 9.84 -11.13
N LYS A 161 -25.95 8.52 -10.90
CA LYS A 161 -26.28 7.95 -9.60
C LYS A 161 -25.17 8.20 -8.58
N PRO A 162 -25.50 8.56 -7.33
CA PRO A 162 -24.50 8.77 -6.28
C PRO A 162 -23.83 7.47 -5.85
N LEU A 163 -22.62 7.60 -5.31
CA LEU A 163 -21.73 6.48 -4.97
C LEU A 163 -22.37 5.44 -4.05
N HIS A 164 -22.97 5.87 -2.94
CA HIS A 164 -23.61 4.98 -1.96
C HIS A 164 -24.71 4.11 -2.60
N SER A 165 -25.49 4.72 -3.51
CA SER A 165 -26.58 4.05 -4.22
C SER A 165 -26.07 3.04 -5.25
N LEU A 166 -24.99 3.37 -5.96
CA LEU A 166 -24.32 2.47 -6.90
C LEU A 166 -23.69 1.27 -6.15
N TYR A 167 -23.02 1.55 -5.03
CA TYR A 167 -22.41 0.52 -4.19
C TYR A 167 -23.48 -0.40 -3.58
N GLY A 168 -24.63 0.13 -3.17
CA GLY A 168 -25.76 -0.67 -2.69
C GLY A 168 -26.29 -1.66 -3.74
N GLU A 169 -26.36 -1.26 -5.01
CA GLU A 169 -26.74 -2.17 -6.11
C GLU A 169 -25.71 -3.29 -6.29
N TYR A 170 -24.43 -2.94 -6.22
CA TYR A 170 -23.35 -3.93 -6.29
C TYR A 170 -23.42 -4.94 -5.14
N VAL A 171 -23.62 -4.49 -3.90
CA VAL A 171 -23.77 -5.38 -2.73
C VAL A 171 -25.01 -6.28 -2.88
N LYS A 172 -26.10 -5.77 -3.43
CA LYS A 172 -27.30 -6.55 -3.73
C LYS A 172 -27.01 -7.64 -4.76
N TYR A 173 -26.27 -7.31 -5.83
CA TYR A 173 -25.83 -8.28 -6.83
C TYR A 173 -24.96 -9.38 -6.21
N LEU A 174 -23.98 -9.03 -5.37
CA LEU A 174 -23.12 -10.01 -4.70
C LEU A 174 -23.93 -11.03 -3.89
N LYS A 175 -24.95 -10.56 -3.17
CA LYS A 175 -25.83 -11.42 -2.38
C LYS A 175 -26.70 -12.31 -3.26
N GLN A 176 -27.29 -11.77 -4.32
CA GLN A 176 -28.20 -12.52 -5.20
C GLN A 176 -27.49 -13.64 -5.97
N ASN A 177 -26.20 -13.46 -6.28
CA ASN A 177 -25.40 -14.44 -7.01
C ASN A 177 -24.59 -15.38 -6.09
N GLY A 178 -24.79 -15.30 -4.77
CA GLY A 178 -24.11 -16.19 -3.81
C GLY A 178 -22.62 -15.90 -3.59
N PHE A 179 -22.09 -14.76 -4.04
CA PHE A 179 -20.70 -14.38 -3.76
C PHE A 179 -20.45 -14.04 -2.28
N ILE A 180 -21.51 -13.69 -1.55
CA ILE A 180 -21.48 -13.47 -0.11
C ILE A 180 -22.58 -14.28 0.58
N GLU A 181 -22.19 -15.13 1.52
CA GLU A 181 -23.11 -16.02 2.24
C GLU A 181 -23.30 -15.61 3.71
N SER A 182 -22.25 -15.04 4.31
CA SER A 182 -22.27 -14.65 5.72
C SER A 182 -23.07 -13.38 5.96
N GLN A 183 -23.97 -13.42 6.95
CA GLN A 183 -24.67 -12.22 7.45
C GLN A 183 -23.70 -11.15 7.96
N MET A 184 -22.52 -11.55 8.46
CA MET A 184 -21.50 -10.60 8.91
C MET A 184 -20.95 -9.80 7.74
N THR A 185 -20.60 -10.48 6.63
CA THR A 185 -20.10 -9.83 5.41
C THR A 185 -21.14 -8.87 4.83
N GLU A 186 -22.41 -9.28 4.78
CA GLU A 186 -23.50 -8.40 4.33
C GLU A 186 -23.63 -7.14 5.21
N ARG A 187 -23.54 -7.29 6.54
CA ARG A 187 -23.61 -6.15 7.48
C ARG A 187 -22.43 -5.21 7.30
N ILE A 188 -21.20 -5.72 7.16
CA ILE A 188 -20.01 -4.91 6.89
C ILE A 188 -20.21 -4.10 5.62
N LEU A 189 -20.58 -4.75 4.52
CA LEU A 189 -20.77 -4.07 3.22
C LEU A 189 -21.90 -3.03 3.28
N LYS A 190 -23.00 -3.32 3.98
CA LYS A 190 -24.07 -2.34 4.19
C LYS A 190 -23.64 -1.16 5.05
N SER A 191 -22.80 -1.38 6.07
CA SER A 191 -22.27 -0.29 6.89
C SER A 191 -21.44 0.70 6.05
N SER A 192 -20.74 0.20 5.04
CA SER A 192 -19.97 1.03 4.11
C SER A 192 -20.85 1.97 3.28
N ILE A 193 -22.12 1.61 3.02
CA ILE A 193 -23.07 2.50 2.31
C ILE A 193 -23.29 3.79 3.11
N SER A 194 -23.51 3.68 4.43
CA SER A 194 -23.71 4.83 5.31
C SER A 194 -22.45 5.71 5.38
N ILE A 195 -21.26 5.09 5.42
CA ILE A 195 -20.00 5.82 5.38
C ILE A 195 -19.86 6.59 4.06
N LEU A 196 -20.18 5.96 2.92
CA LEU A 196 -20.13 6.60 1.61
C LEU A 196 -21.17 7.73 1.46
N GLU A 197 -22.29 7.65 2.16
CA GLU A 197 -23.31 8.70 2.22
C GLU A 197 -22.82 9.91 3.01
N SER A 198 -22.33 9.70 4.24
CA SER A 198 -21.72 10.77 5.04
C SER A 198 -20.52 11.41 4.34
N PHE A 199 -19.75 10.62 3.62
CA PHE A 199 -18.64 11.11 2.80
C PHE A 199 -19.11 12.04 1.66
N ASN A 200 -20.23 11.71 1.00
CA ASN A 200 -20.86 12.59 0.01
C ASN A 200 -21.34 13.90 0.65
N GLU A 201 -21.90 13.84 1.85
CA GLU A 201 -22.39 15.01 2.58
C GLU A 201 -21.26 15.96 2.95
N VAL A 202 -20.16 15.45 3.52
CA VAL A 202 -18.97 16.25 3.87
C VAL A 202 -18.38 16.89 2.62
N ARG A 203 -18.26 16.14 1.52
CA ARG A 203 -17.77 16.70 0.24
C ARG A 203 -18.69 17.81 -0.28
N ASN A 204 -20.01 17.62 -0.28
CA ASN A 204 -20.95 18.58 -0.87
C ASN A 204 -21.19 19.82 -0.01
N ASN A 205 -21.14 19.68 1.32
CA ASN A 205 -21.55 20.73 2.27
C ASN A 205 -20.38 21.35 3.04
N ARG A 206 -19.18 20.75 3.00
CA ARG A 206 -17.98 21.24 3.73
C ARG A 206 -16.74 21.39 2.86
N SER A 207 -16.83 21.20 1.53
CA SER A 207 -15.81 21.69 0.59
C SER A 207 -16.17 23.10 0.13
N LEU A 208 -15.15 23.91 -0.20
CA LEU A 208 -15.14 25.34 -0.53
C LEU A 208 -16.13 25.88 -1.60
N ALA A 209 -17.24 25.20 -1.92
CA ALA A 209 -18.24 25.66 -2.88
C ALA A 209 -19.35 26.55 -2.27
N HIS A 210 -19.54 26.55 -0.95
CA HIS A 210 -20.52 27.41 -0.27
C HIS A 210 -20.02 27.84 1.12
N ASP A 211 -20.29 29.10 1.51
CA ASP A 211 -19.97 29.73 2.80
C ASP A 211 -20.48 28.93 4.01
N ASN A 212 -19.79 27.86 4.40
CA ASN A 212 -20.06 27.13 5.64
C ASN A 212 -18.75 26.80 6.34
N SER A 213 -18.79 26.91 7.67
CA SER A 213 -17.66 26.76 8.59
C SER A 213 -16.84 25.51 8.27
N VAL A 214 -15.62 25.76 7.81
CA VAL A 214 -14.56 24.80 7.53
C VAL A 214 -14.46 23.79 8.69
N LEU A 215 -14.28 22.51 8.34
CA LEU A 215 -14.01 21.42 9.28
C LEU A 215 -13.02 21.84 10.38
N ASN A 216 -13.38 21.57 11.63
CA ASN A 216 -12.57 21.90 12.80
C ASN A 216 -11.16 21.31 12.62
N TYR A 217 -10.13 22.09 12.93
CA TYR A 217 -8.71 21.77 12.67
C TYR A 217 -8.27 20.39 13.20
N HIS A 218 -8.95 19.85 14.21
CA HIS A 218 -8.68 18.54 14.82
C HIS A 218 -9.24 17.32 14.06
N GLU A 219 -10.07 17.50 13.04
CA GLU A 219 -10.61 16.40 12.21
C GLU A 219 -9.86 16.23 10.88
N ARG A 220 -8.77 16.96 10.69
CA ARG A 220 -7.87 16.83 9.53
C ARG A 220 -6.83 15.76 9.85
N PHE A 221 -7.10 14.53 9.40
CA PHE A 221 -6.16 13.41 9.50
C PHE A 221 -4.93 13.63 8.62
#